data_AF-A0A8H7N3Q2-F1
#
_entry.id   AF-A0A8H7N3Q2-F1
#
_cell.length_a   1.000
_cell.length_b   1.000
_cell.length_c   1.000
_cell.angle_alpha   90.00
_cell.angle_beta   90.00
_cell.angle_gamma   90.00
#
_symmetry.space_group_name_H-M   'P 1'
#
loop_
_entity.id
_entity.type
_entity.pdbx_description
1 polymer ?
#
loop_
_entity_poly.entity_id
_entity_poly.type
_entity_poly.pdbx_seq_one_letter_code
_entity_poly.pdbx_strand_id
1 'polypeptide(L)'
;MGFGFKASRRYVWRYDEDRDVLSQWFVKPDDEKRVDYLFHEIKFLQPDDGEKAKSQGWQAQAGHLCIDDFYNVKYDFSFEAVNLKQWSIGYTVKGPKKDYSISGTYTR
;
A
#
# COMPACT_ATOMS: atom_id res chain seq x y z
N MET A 1 -12.09 35.61 7.88
CA MET A 1 -12.39 34.65 6.79
C MET A 1 -11.22 33.68 6.71
N GLY A 2 -11.42 32.41 7.07
CA GLY A 2 -10.37 31.40 7.06
C GLY A 2 -10.31 30.68 5.71
N PHE A 3 -9.14 30.63 5.09
CA PHE A 3 -8.92 29.82 3.88
C PHE A 3 -8.98 28.34 4.27
N GLY A 4 -10.05 27.66 3.87
CA GLY A 4 -10.15 26.21 3.98
C GLY A 4 -9.22 25.56 2.96
N PHE A 5 -8.08 25.04 3.41
CA PHE A 5 -7.17 24.29 2.55
C PHE A 5 -7.77 22.91 2.29
N LYS A 6 -8.42 22.72 1.14
CA LYS A 6 -8.96 21.41 0.73
C LYS A 6 -7.81 20.57 0.18
N ALA A 7 -6.98 20.01 1.07
CA ALA A 7 -5.97 19.02 0.70
C ALA A 7 -6.66 17.66 0.50
N SER A 8 -7.30 17.46 -0.65
CA SER A 8 -7.73 16.12 -1.07
C SER A 8 -6.66 15.48 -1.94
N ARG A 9 -6.24 14.27 -1.60
CA ARG A 9 -5.35 13.44 -2.43
C ARG A 9 -6.17 12.32 -3.07
N ARG A 10 -6.01 12.13 -4.38
CA ARG A 10 -6.68 11.06 -5.14
C ARG A 10 -5.67 10.05 -5.65
N TYR A 11 -6.13 8.82 -5.81
CA TYR A 11 -5.33 7.67 -6.21
C TYR A 11 -6.05 6.85 -7.27
N VAL A 12 -5.29 6.30 -8.21
CA VAL A 12 -5.75 5.29 -9.17
C VAL A 12 -5.03 3.98 -8.87
N TRP A 13 -5.79 2.89 -8.85
CA TRP A 13 -5.29 1.54 -8.62
C TRP A 13 -5.44 0.74 -9.91
N ARG A 14 -4.39 0.01 -10.31
CA ARG A 14 -4.41 -0.85 -11.50
C ARG A 14 -3.79 -2.20 -11.15
N TYR A 15 -4.54 -3.26 -11.40
CA TYR A 15 -4.07 -4.63 -11.23
C TYR A 15 -3.58 -5.16 -12.59
N ASP A 16 -2.40 -5.78 -12.56
CA ASP A 16 -1.75 -6.45 -13.68
C ASP A 16 -1.76 -7.95 -13.37
N GLU A 17 -2.64 -8.70 -14.05
CA GLU A 17 -2.88 -10.13 -13.80
C GLU A 17 -1.66 -10.99 -14.17
N ASP A 18 -0.94 -10.62 -15.24
CA ASP A 18 0.23 -11.39 -15.71
C ASP A 18 1.39 -11.32 -14.72
N ARG A 19 1.54 -10.18 -14.03
CA ARG A 19 2.61 -9.95 -13.05
C ARG A 19 2.19 -10.18 -11.61
N ASP A 20 0.89 -10.35 -11.36
CA ASP A 20 0.27 -10.35 -10.03
C ASP A 20 0.69 -9.12 -9.19
N VAL A 21 0.55 -7.93 -9.78
CA VAL A 21 0.97 -6.66 -9.17
C VAL A 21 -0.17 -5.66 -9.16
N LEU A 22 -0.41 -5.05 -8.00
CA LEU A 22 -1.30 -3.91 -7.83
C LEU A 22 -0.49 -2.61 -7.78
N SER A 23 -0.61 -1.76 -8.80
CA SER A 23 0.06 -0.46 -8.85
C SER A 23 -0.85 0.67 -8.34
N GLN A 24 -0.30 1.55 -7.51
CA GLN A 24 -0.98 2.75 -7.02
C GLN A 24 -0.33 4.00 -7.63
N TRP A 25 -1.17 4.87 -8.18
CA TRP A 25 -0.75 6.08 -8.90
C TRP A 25 -1.34 7.31 -8.24
N PHE A 26 -0.56 8.38 -8.13
CA PHE A 26 -1.10 9.67 -7.79
C PHE A 26 -1.83 10.29 -8.97
N VAL A 27 -2.94 10.95 -8.68
CA VAL A 27 -3.72 11.70 -9.67
C VAL A 27 -3.31 13.17 -9.62
N LYS A 28 -3.29 13.84 -10.79
CA LYS A 28 -2.99 15.27 -10.87
C LYS A 28 -4.03 16.08 -10.08
N PRO A 29 -3.62 17.04 -9.23
CA PRO A 29 -4.57 17.84 -8.47
C PRO A 29 -5.45 18.72 -9.37
N ASP A 30 -4.92 19.20 -10.49
CA ASP A 30 -5.64 20.07 -11.44
C ASP A 30 -6.40 19.32 -12.55
N ASP A 31 -6.15 18.02 -12.73
CA ASP A 31 -6.82 17.17 -13.72
C ASP A 31 -7.06 15.78 -13.16
N GLU A 32 -8.22 15.61 -12.54
CA GLU A 32 -8.60 14.41 -11.80
C GLU A 32 -8.78 13.16 -12.68
N LYS A 33 -8.73 13.31 -14.01
CA LYS A 33 -8.82 12.22 -14.98
C LYS A 33 -7.45 11.69 -15.41
N ARG A 34 -6.35 12.34 -14.98
CA ARG A 34 -5.00 11.98 -15.40
C ARG A 34 -4.14 11.57 -14.20
N VAL A 35 -3.42 10.47 -14.39
CA VAL A 35 -2.34 10.08 -13.48
C VAL A 35 -1.18 11.08 -13.59
N ASP A 36 -0.51 11.31 -12.47
CA ASP A 36 0.68 12.14 -12.38
C ASP A 36 1.94 11.26 -12.43
N TYR A 37 2.24 10.54 -11.34
CA TYR A 37 3.33 9.59 -11.25
C TYR A 37 2.97 8.38 -10.38
N LEU A 38 3.70 7.28 -10.60
CA LEU A 38 3.59 6.05 -9.82
C LEU A 38 4.00 6.33 -8.37
N PHE A 39 3.20 5.87 -7.41
CA PHE A 39 3.58 5.90 -6.01
C PHE A 39 4.40 4.66 -5.64
N HIS A 40 3.79 3.48 -5.73
CA HIS A 40 4.46 2.20 -5.54
C HIS A 40 3.70 1.05 -6.21
N GLU A 41 4.41 -0.06 -6.39
CA GLU A 41 3.84 -1.34 -6.79
C GLU A 41 3.73 -2.26 -5.57
N ILE A 42 2.55 -2.84 -5.38
CA ILE A 42 2.25 -3.81 -4.33
C ILE A 42 2.31 -5.20 -4.95
N LYS A 43 3.16 -6.05 -4.40
CA LYS A 43 3.34 -7.44 -4.82
C LYS A 43 2.77 -8.36 -3.75
N PHE A 44 1.83 -9.20 -4.14
CA PHE A 44 1.29 -10.22 -3.24
C PHE A 44 2.34 -11.30 -3.00
N LEU A 45 2.42 -11.76 -1.75
CA LEU A 45 3.26 -12.88 -1.38
C LEU A 45 2.38 -14.12 -1.43
N GLN A 46 2.79 -15.09 -2.24
CA GLN A 46 2.06 -16.35 -2.33
C GLN A 46 2.13 -17.05 -0.96
N PRO A 47 0.98 -17.49 -0.41
CA PRO A 47 0.99 -18.30 0.81
C PRO A 47 1.81 -19.58 0.59
N ASP A 48 2.63 -19.97 1.57
CA ASP A 48 3.34 -21.26 1.54
C ASP A 48 2.34 -22.43 1.41
N ASP A 49 2.70 -23.55 0.80
CA ASP A 49 1.79 -24.70 0.69
C ASP A 49 1.57 -25.48 2.02
N GLY A 50 2.13 -24.99 3.13
CA GLY A 50 2.07 -25.62 4.44
C GLY A 50 0.73 -25.44 5.16
N GLU A 51 0.43 -26.31 6.15
CA GLU A 51 -0.81 -26.22 6.94
C GLU A 51 -1.01 -24.86 7.63
N LYS A 52 0.07 -24.13 7.92
CA LYS A 52 0.04 -22.79 8.49
C LYS A 52 -0.53 -21.73 7.54
N ALA A 53 -0.43 -21.93 6.23
CA ALA A 53 -0.94 -20.97 5.27
C ALA A 53 -2.46 -20.98 5.14
N LYS A 54 -3.10 -22.10 5.47
CA LYS A 54 -4.57 -22.20 5.47
C LYS A 54 -5.22 -21.32 6.54
N SER A 55 -4.47 -20.90 7.55
CA SER A 55 -4.93 -20.02 8.65
C SER A 55 -4.28 -18.63 8.63
N GLN A 56 -3.32 -18.39 7.74
CA GLN A 56 -2.68 -17.08 7.59
C GLN A 56 -3.40 -16.25 6.52
N GLY A 57 -3.51 -14.94 6.77
CA GLY A 57 -4.02 -13.99 5.81
C GLY A 57 -3.11 -13.86 4.57
N TRP A 58 -3.53 -13.04 3.61
CA TRP A 58 -2.69 -12.71 2.47
C TRP A 58 -1.71 -11.61 2.84
N GLN A 59 -0.44 -11.79 2.47
CA GLN A 59 0.59 -10.79 2.70
C GLN A 59 0.94 -10.09 1.39
N ALA A 60 1.33 -8.83 1.47
CA ALA A 60 1.88 -8.12 0.33
C ALA A 60 2.99 -7.17 0.76
N GLN A 61 3.87 -6.82 -0.17
CA GLN A 61 4.94 -5.87 0.06
C GLN A 61 5.01 -4.83 -1.05
N ALA A 62 5.41 -3.63 -0.69
CA ALA A 62 5.70 -2.55 -1.62
C ALA A 62 6.94 -1.79 -1.17
N GLY A 63 7.62 -1.13 -2.09
CA GLY A 63 8.76 -0.29 -1.75
C GLY A 63 8.93 0.83 -2.74
N HIS A 64 9.37 1.99 -2.24
CA HIS A 64 9.80 3.09 -3.10
C HIS A 64 10.89 3.91 -2.41
N LEU A 65 11.78 4.47 -3.22
CA LEU A 65 12.78 5.43 -2.77
C LEU A 65 12.17 6.83 -2.87
N CYS A 66 12.15 7.54 -1.75
CA CYS A 66 11.77 8.95 -1.70
C CYS A 66 13.01 9.78 -1.38
N ILE A 67 13.60 10.39 -2.41
CA ILE A 67 14.86 11.14 -2.33
C ILE A 67 15.98 10.23 -1.79
N ASP A 68 16.27 10.28 -0.49
CA ASP A 68 17.31 9.48 0.19
C ASP A 68 16.74 8.44 1.16
N ASP A 69 15.42 8.41 1.34
CA ASP A 69 14.75 7.54 2.31
C ASP A 69 14.04 6.40 1.57
N PHE A 70 14.41 5.16 1.88
CA PHE A 70 13.70 3.99 1.36
C PHE A 70 12.52 3.63 2.25
N TYR A 71 11.33 3.63 1.65
CA TYR A 71 10.09 3.23 2.30
C TYR A 71 9.83 1.76 1.95
N ASN A 72 9.89 0.89 2.95
CA ASN A 72 9.45 -0.50 2.84
C ASN A 72 8.07 -0.64 3.49
N VAL A 73 7.11 -1.15 2.73
CA VAL A 73 5.71 -1.27 3.13
C VAL A 73 5.32 -2.73 3.17
N LYS A 74 4.70 -3.16 4.27
CA LYS A 74 4.14 -4.49 4.42
C LYS A 74 2.64 -4.39 4.65
N TYR A 75 1.90 -5.28 4.02
CA TYR A 75 0.47 -5.45 4.18
C TYR A 75 0.17 -6.85 4.69
N ASP A 76 -0.83 -6.94 5.54
CA ASP A 76 -1.37 -8.20 6.04
C ASP A 76 -2.90 -8.13 5.97
N PHE A 77 -3.52 -8.98 5.17
CA PHE A 77 -4.96 -8.97 4.86
C PHE A 77 -5.62 -10.22 5.43
N SER A 78 -6.56 -10.03 6.36
CA SER A 78 -7.30 -11.13 6.99
C SER A 78 -8.70 -11.24 6.39
N PHE A 79 -8.95 -12.35 5.70
CA PHE A 79 -10.21 -12.63 5.02
C PHE A 79 -11.04 -13.66 5.78
N GLU A 80 -12.36 -13.50 5.72
CA GLU A 80 -13.33 -14.55 5.99
C GLU A 80 -14.04 -14.88 4.68
N ALA A 81 -13.65 -16.00 4.07
CA ALA A 81 -13.96 -16.32 2.68
C ALA A 81 -13.55 -15.16 1.74
N VAL A 82 -14.51 -14.52 1.08
CA VAL A 82 -14.26 -13.39 0.16
C VAL A 82 -14.30 -12.02 0.85
N ASN A 83 -14.60 -11.96 2.15
CA ASN A 83 -14.79 -10.71 2.87
C ASN A 83 -13.53 -10.31 3.62
N LEU A 84 -12.97 -9.15 3.29
CA LEU A 84 -11.88 -8.57 4.08
C LEU A 84 -12.42 -8.07 5.43
N LYS A 85 -12.01 -8.71 6.54
CA LYS A 85 -12.44 -8.36 7.90
C LYS A 85 -11.54 -7.31 8.53
N GLN A 86 -10.24 -7.49 8.34
CA GLN A 86 -9.20 -6.64 8.88
C GLN A 86 -8.04 -6.62 7.91
N TRP A 87 -7.34 -5.49 7.86
CA TRP A 87 -6.02 -5.46 7.26
C TRP A 87 -5.11 -4.52 8.04
N SER A 88 -3.80 -4.76 7.95
CA SER A 88 -2.80 -3.87 8.52
C SER A 88 -1.81 -3.42 7.46
N ILE A 89 -1.23 -2.25 7.70
CA ILE A 89 -0.15 -1.70 6.90
C ILE A 89 0.95 -1.21 7.82
N GLY A 90 2.18 -1.62 7.54
CA GLY A 90 3.37 -1.18 8.22
C GLY A 90 4.30 -0.49 7.24
N TYR A 91 4.82 0.67 7.61
CA TYR A 91 5.91 1.35 6.93
C TYR A 91 7.16 1.26 7.78
N THR A 92 8.26 0.84 7.19
CA THR A 92 9.60 0.98 7.75
C THR A 92 10.40 1.89 6.83
N VAL A 93 10.85 3.02 7.35
CA VAL A 93 11.57 4.04 6.59
C VAL A 93 13.02 4.03 7.03
N LYS A 94 13.93 3.82 6.08
CA LYS A 94 15.37 3.82 6.32
C LYS A 94 16.05 4.81 5.40
N GLY A 95 16.74 5.77 5.97
CA GLY A 95 17.59 6.72 5.25
C GLY A 95 18.67 7.30 6.17
N PRO A 96 19.56 8.17 5.66
CA PRO A 96 20.71 8.68 6.39
C PRO A 96 20.38 9.41 7.70
N LYS A 97 19.15 9.95 7.80
CA LYS A 97 18.67 10.74 8.94
C LYS A 97 17.31 10.27 9.49
N LYS A 98 16.75 9.19 8.94
CA LYS A 98 15.43 8.68 9.30
C LYS A 98 15.50 7.17 9.50
N ASP A 99 15.13 6.73 10.70
CA ASP A 99 14.90 5.33 11.01
C ASP A 99 13.67 5.25 11.91
N TYR A 100 12.53 4.95 11.29
CA TYR A 100 11.28 4.80 12.03
C TYR A 100 10.38 3.77 11.38
N SER A 101 9.49 3.21 12.19
CA SER A 101 8.40 2.37 11.71
C SER A 101 7.07 2.90 12.23
N ILE A 102 6.07 2.92 11.37
CA ILE A 102 4.68 3.21 11.72
C ILE A 102 3.81 2.08 11.23
N SER A 103 2.77 1.73 11.98
CA SER A 103 1.79 0.74 11.55
C SER A 103 0.37 1.19 11.89
N GLY A 104 -0.57 0.72 11.09
CA GLY A 104 -2.00 0.93 11.29
C GLY A 104 -2.77 -0.33 10.97
N THR A 105 -3.81 -0.58 11.75
CA THR A 105 -4.76 -1.67 11.54
C THR A 105 -6.12 -1.08 11.27
N TYR A 106 -6.79 -1.59 10.25
CA TYR A 106 -8.10 -1.16 9.79
C TYR A 106 -9.06 -2.34 9.88
N THR A 107 -10.17 -2.10 10.56
CA THR A 107 -11.28 -3.05 10.71
C THR A 107 -12.55 -2.40 10.17
N ARG A 108 -13.50 -3.22 9.74
CA ARG A 108 -14.82 -2.75 9.30
C ARG A 108 -15.77 -2.54 10.47
#